data_AF-A0A2M7TVI8-F1
#
_entry.id   AF-A0A2M7TVI8-F1
#
_cell.length_a   1.000
_cell.length_b   1.000
_cell.length_c   1.000
_cell.angle_alpha   90.00
_cell.angle_beta   90.00
_cell.angle_gamma   90.00
#
_symmetry.space_group_name_H-M   'P 1'
#
loop_
_entity.id
_entity.type
_entity.pdbx_description
1 polymer ?
#
loop_
_entity_poly.entity_id
_entity_poly.type
_entity_poly.pdbx_seq_one_letter_code
_entity_poly.pdbx_strand_id
1 'polypeptide(L)'
;MDKVNINDLPSWSDPKHQWLKDPQFAKACKEYEQKMLFAHQLAHARLSQGITQAKLAKKAGMKQSAIARLENGGAMPTYNTMCRIAKALGKKVAFV
;
A
#
# COMPACT_ATOMS: atom_id res chain seq x y z
N MET A 1 3.41 21.87 -11.28
CA MET A 1 3.78 20.53 -11.78
C MET A 1 3.42 20.53 -13.24
N ASP A 2 4.42 20.68 -14.11
CA ASP A 2 4.21 20.72 -15.55
C ASP A 2 3.61 19.40 -16.03
N LYS A 3 2.59 19.50 -16.87
CA LYS A 3 1.88 18.32 -17.39
C LYS A 3 2.78 17.65 -18.42
N VAL A 4 3.37 16.52 -18.05
CA VAL A 4 4.07 15.65 -18.99
C VAL A 4 3.04 15.13 -20.01
N ASN A 5 3.33 15.32 -21.30
CA ASN A 5 2.52 14.79 -22.39
C ASN A 5 2.84 13.30 -22.57
N ILE A 6 1.81 12.47 -22.50
CA ILE A 6 1.95 11.00 -22.58
C ILE A 6 2.54 10.53 -23.92
N ASN A 7 2.36 11.31 -24.99
CA ASN A 7 2.88 10.96 -26.31
C ASN A 7 4.39 11.17 -26.45
N ASP A 8 4.98 11.98 -25.55
CA ASP A 8 6.42 12.24 -25.51
C ASP A 8 7.15 11.25 -24.60
N LEU A 9 6.41 10.34 -23.95
CA LEU A 9 6.97 9.28 -23.13
C LEU A 9 7.38 8.08 -23.99
N PRO A 10 8.55 7.49 -23.73
CA PRO A 10 8.94 6.24 -24.36
C PRO A 10 7.98 5.11 -24.00
N SER A 11 7.88 4.12 -24.89
CA SER A 11 7.08 2.92 -24.63
C SER A 11 7.54 2.25 -23.33
N TRP A 12 6.61 1.70 -22.56
CA TRP A 12 6.92 0.87 -21.38
C TRP A 12 7.83 -0.31 -21.71
N SER A 13 7.80 -0.78 -22.96
CA SER A 13 8.65 -1.85 -23.48
C SER A 13 9.92 -1.36 -24.18
N ASP A 14 10.22 -0.05 -24.19
CA ASP A 14 11.43 0.48 -24.84
C ASP A 14 12.69 -0.02 -24.11
N PRO A 15 13.50 -0.89 -24.74
CA PRO A 15 14.70 -1.44 -24.12
C PRO A 15 15.76 -0.36 -23.81
N LYS A 16 15.71 0.78 -24.51
CA LYS A 16 16.70 1.87 -24.40
C LYS A 16 16.45 2.77 -23.20
N HIS A 17 15.20 2.91 -22.75
CA HIS A 17 14.84 3.90 -21.74
C HIS A 17 15.27 3.53 -20.31
N GLN A 18 15.67 2.27 -20.07
CA GLN A 18 16.26 1.83 -18.80
C GLN A 18 15.58 2.43 -17.55
N TRP A 19 14.25 2.33 -17.47
CA TRP A 19 13.39 3.02 -16.48
C TRP A 19 13.94 3.02 -15.05
N LEU A 20 14.53 1.91 -14.61
CA LEU A 20 15.11 1.78 -13.27
C LEU A 20 16.32 2.70 -12.99
N LYS A 21 16.94 3.29 -14.02
CA LYS A 21 18.02 4.27 -13.88
C LYS A 21 17.51 5.69 -13.68
N ASP A 22 16.26 5.98 -14.03
CA ASP A 22 15.63 7.26 -13.71
C ASP A 22 15.37 7.32 -12.19
N PRO A 23 15.97 8.27 -11.45
CA PRO A 23 15.77 8.39 -10.01
C PRO A 23 14.30 8.63 -9.60
N GLN A 24 13.52 9.34 -10.43
CA GLN A 24 12.11 9.59 -10.17
C GLN A 24 11.30 8.31 -10.31
N PHE A 25 11.58 7.52 -11.35
CA PHE A 25 10.94 6.22 -11.56
C PHE A 25 11.34 5.23 -10.45
N ALA A 26 12.63 5.12 -10.15
CA ALA A 26 13.14 4.26 -9.08
C ALA A 26 12.52 4.60 -7.72
N LYS A 27 12.37 5.89 -7.40
CA LYS A 27 11.68 6.35 -6.19
C LYS A 27 10.20 5.94 -6.20
N ALA A 28 9.49 6.13 -7.31
CA ALA A 28 8.09 5.74 -7.43
C ALA A 28 7.90 4.21 -7.26
N CYS A 29 8.77 3.41 -7.87
CA CYS A 29 8.79 1.95 -7.68
C CYS A 29 9.00 1.57 -6.22
N LYS A 30 9.96 2.19 -5.53
CA LYS A 30 10.23 1.93 -4.12
C LYS A 30 9.05 2.29 -3.21
N GLU A 31 8.41 3.44 -3.45
CA GLU A 31 7.21 3.84 -2.72
C GLU A 31 6.02 2.90 -2.97
N TYR A 32 5.88 2.40 -4.21
CA TYR A 32 4.87 1.42 -4.57
C TYR A 32 5.13 0.08 -3.86
N GLU A 33 6.36 -0.40 -3.89
CA GLU A 33 6.79 -1.62 -3.21
C GLU A 33 6.47 -1.58 -1.71
N GLN A 34 6.80 -0.47 -1.04
CA GLN A 34 6.48 -0.27 0.38
C GLN A 34 4.97 -0.33 0.66
N LYS A 35 4.15 0.30 -0.19
CA LYS A 35 2.68 0.24 -0.09
C LYS A 35 2.16 -1.18 -0.26
N MET A 36 2.63 -1.90 -1.28
CA MET A 36 2.20 -3.27 -1.54
C MET A 36 2.64 -4.22 -0.42
N LEU A 37 3.85 -4.06 0.10
CA LEU A 37 4.35 -4.86 1.21
C LEU A 37 3.47 -4.70 2.46
N PHE A 38 3.13 -3.47 2.83
CA PHE A 38 2.19 -3.22 3.93
C PHE A 38 0.82 -3.83 3.64
N ALA A 39 0.28 -3.59 2.44
CA ALA A 39 -1.03 -4.06 2.01
C ALA A 39 -1.17 -5.59 2.13
N HIS A 40 -0.16 -6.33 1.64
CA HIS A 40 -0.12 -7.78 1.70
C HIS A 40 0.00 -8.30 3.14
N GLN A 41 0.84 -7.68 3.97
CA GLN A 41 0.97 -8.08 5.37
C GLN A 41 -0.34 -7.87 6.15
N LEU A 42 -1.04 -6.76 5.90
CA LEU A 42 -2.33 -6.47 6.49
C LEU A 42 -3.39 -7.50 6.05
N ALA A 43 -3.51 -7.74 4.73
CA ALA A 43 -4.46 -8.70 4.19
C ALA A 43 -4.18 -10.12 4.73
N HIS A 44 -2.91 -10.53 4.78
CA HIS A 44 -2.50 -11.81 5.34
C HIS A 44 -2.87 -11.93 6.83
N ALA A 45 -2.55 -10.92 7.64
CA ALA A 45 -2.90 -10.91 9.06
C ALA A 45 -4.42 -10.94 9.32
N ARG A 46 -5.22 -10.34 8.44
CA ARG A 46 -6.67 -10.41 8.48
C ARG A 46 -7.18 -11.80 8.12
N LEU A 47 -6.68 -12.35 7.01
CA LEU A 47 -7.08 -13.67 6.50
C LEU A 47 -6.70 -14.80 7.46
N SER A 48 -5.57 -14.68 8.15
CA SER A 48 -5.15 -15.65 9.17
C SER A 48 -6.09 -15.71 10.38
N GLN A 49 -6.97 -14.71 10.56
CA GLN A 49 -8.03 -14.73 11.57
C GLN A 49 -9.40 -15.12 11.02
N GLY A 50 -9.51 -15.43 9.72
CA GLY A 50 -10.77 -15.79 9.07
C GLY A 50 -11.83 -14.67 9.11
N ILE A 51 -11.41 -13.40 9.15
CA ILE A 51 -12.35 -12.26 9.21
C ILE A 51 -12.42 -11.49 7.90
N THR A 52 -13.59 -10.96 7.57
CA THR A 52 -13.80 -10.09 6.40
C THR A 52 -13.23 -8.69 6.63
N GLN A 53 -13.01 -7.92 5.56
CA GLN A 53 -12.62 -6.51 5.65
C GLN A 53 -13.60 -5.69 6.49
N ALA A 54 -14.91 -5.94 6.33
CA ALA A 54 -15.96 -5.27 7.12
C ALA A 54 -15.85 -5.61 8.62
N LYS A 55 -15.53 -6.86 8.96
CA LYS A 55 -15.34 -7.28 10.36
C LYS A 55 -14.09 -6.66 10.98
N LEU A 56 -12.98 -6.59 10.24
CA LEU A 56 -11.79 -5.85 10.69
C LEU A 56 -12.09 -4.36 10.87
N ALA A 57 -12.77 -3.75 9.90
CA ALA A 57 -13.16 -2.34 9.95
C ALA A 57 -14.01 -2.03 11.19
N LYS A 58 -15.00 -2.86 11.50
CA LYS A 58 -15.82 -2.76 12.72
C LYS A 58 -14.96 -2.84 13.99
N LYS A 59 -14.05 -3.81 14.08
CA LYS A 59 -13.13 -3.94 15.23
C LYS A 59 -12.19 -2.74 15.38
N ALA A 60 -11.76 -2.15 14.27
CA ALA A 60 -10.83 -1.02 14.25
C ALA A 60 -11.52 0.36 14.36
N GLY A 61 -12.86 0.43 14.37
CA GLY A 61 -13.58 1.70 14.31
C GLY A 61 -13.32 2.46 13.00
N MET A 62 -13.32 1.75 11.87
CA MET A 62 -13.01 2.24 10.53
C MET A 62 -14.13 1.95 9.53
N LYS A 63 -14.15 2.69 8.43
CA LYS A 63 -14.97 2.33 7.26
C LYS A 63 -14.35 1.11 6.56
N GLN A 64 -15.18 0.20 6.04
CA GLN A 64 -14.67 -0.96 5.27
C GLN A 64 -13.87 -0.51 4.03
N SER A 65 -14.30 0.57 3.36
CA SER A 65 -13.58 1.14 2.22
C SER A 65 -12.17 1.63 2.58
N ALA A 66 -11.95 2.06 3.83
CA ALA A 66 -10.62 2.43 4.30
C ALA A 66 -9.72 1.20 4.46
N ILE A 67 -10.25 0.07 4.98
CA ILE A 67 -9.52 -1.20 5.03
C ILE A 67 -9.21 -1.71 3.61
N ALA A 68 -10.20 -1.71 2.71
CA ALA A 68 -10.00 -2.13 1.33
C ALA A 68 -8.94 -1.28 0.61
N ARG A 69 -8.95 0.05 0.80
CA ARG A 69 -7.93 0.94 0.23
C ARG A 69 -6.53 0.61 0.74
N LEU A 70 -6.39 0.26 2.02
CA LEU A 70 -5.11 -0.13 2.61
C LEU A 70 -4.65 -1.51 2.11
N GLU A 71 -5.55 -2.49 2.02
CA GLU A 71 -5.24 -3.85 1.52
C GLU A 71 -4.95 -3.88 0.01
N ASN A 72 -5.38 -2.86 -0.73
CA ASN A 72 -5.04 -2.68 -2.15
C ASN A 72 -3.86 -1.70 -2.34
N GLY A 73 -3.22 -1.24 -1.25
CA GLY A 73 -2.10 -0.30 -1.25
C GLY A 73 -2.38 1.06 -1.90
N GLY A 74 -3.65 1.46 -1.96
CA GLY A 74 -4.06 2.79 -2.43
C GLY A 74 -3.76 3.93 -1.45
N ALA A 75 -3.16 3.63 -0.30
CA ALA A 75 -2.64 4.59 0.67
C ALA A 75 -1.61 3.94 1.60
N MET A 76 -0.63 4.72 2.07
CA MET A 76 0.12 4.37 3.28
C MET A 76 -0.64 4.85 4.52
N PRO A 77 -0.79 4.00 5.56
CA PRO A 77 -1.40 4.43 6.81
C PRO A 77 -0.45 5.34 7.61
N THR A 78 -1.03 6.18 8.47
CA THR A 78 -0.25 6.83 9.54
C THR A 78 0.09 5.80 10.62
N TYR A 79 1.06 6.12 11.47
CA TYR A 79 1.38 5.30 12.65
C TYR A 79 0.14 5.02 13.52
N ASN A 80 -0.68 6.05 13.79
CA ASN A 80 -1.89 5.88 14.59
C ASN A 80 -2.90 4.92 13.93
N THR A 81 -3.05 4.98 12.60
CA THR A 81 -3.86 4.02 11.85
C THR A 81 -3.31 2.60 11.96
N MET A 82 -1.98 2.42 11.84
CA MET A 82 -1.34 1.11 12.01
C MET A 82 -1.59 0.55 13.41
N CYS A 83 -1.39 1.34 14.46
CA CYS A 83 -1.66 0.92 15.85
C CYS A 83 -3.11 0.51 16.07
N ARG A 84 -4.05 1.25 15.49
CA ARG A 84 -5.49 0.95 15.62
C ARG A 84 -5.87 -0.37 14.94
N ILE A 85 -5.34 -0.61 13.75
CA ILE A 85 -5.53 -1.87 13.02
C ILE A 85 -4.84 -3.04 13.75
N ALA A 86 -3.60 -2.84 14.20
CA ALA A 86 -2.86 -3.84 14.97
C ALA A 86 -3.63 -4.25 16.23
N LYS A 87 -4.13 -3.28 17.00
CA LYS A 87 -4.98 -3.54 18.18
C LYS A 87 -6.24 -4.35 17.82
N ALA A 88 -6.92 -4.01 16.72
CA ALA A 88 -8.10 -4.75 16.25
C ALA A 88 -7.79 -6.20 15.84
N LEU A 89 -6.54 -6.47 15.43
CA LEU A 89 -6.01 -7.80 15.12
C LEU A 89 -5.35 -8.47 16.34
N GLY A 90 -5.33 -7.85 17.53
CA GLY A 90 -4.59 -8.40 18.68
C GLY A 90 -3.07 -8.47 18.46
N LYS A 91 -2.53 -7.60 17.61
CA LYS A 91 -1.11 -7.49 17.26
C LYS A 91 -0.52 -6.17 17.79
N LYS A 92 0.79 -6.01 17.65
CA LYS A 92 1.53 -4.77 17.94
C LYS A 92 2.35 -4.36 16.72
N VAL A 93 2.56 -3.06 16.56
CA VAL A 93 3.54 -2.52 15.61
C VAL A 93 4.92 -2.65 16.25
N ALA A 94 5.90 -3.15 15.49
CA ALA A 94 7.27 -3.30 15.93
C ALA A 94 8.22 -3.00 14.77
N PHE A 95 9.45 -2.60 15.09
CA PHE A 95 10.55 -2.61 14.14
C PHE A 95 10.99 -4.07 13.95
N VAL A 96 11.26 -4.45 12.69
CA VAL A 96 11.74 -5.77 12.28
C VAL A 96 13.07 -5.64 11.57
#